data_AF-A0A9X0WEW5-F1
#
_entry.id   AF-A0A9X0WEW5-F1
#
_cell.length_a   1.000
_cell.length_b   1.000
_cell.length_c   1.000
_cell.angle_alpha   90.00
_cell.angle_beta   90.00
_cell.angle_gamma   90.00
#
_symmetry.space_group_name_H-M   'P 1'
#
loop_
_entity.id
_entity.type
_entity.pdbx_description
1 polymer ?
#
loop_
_entity_poly.entity_id
_entity_poly.type
_entity_poly.pdbx_seq_one_letter_code
_entity_poly.pdbx_strand_id
1 'polypeptide(L)'
;MNEVLLIYAVALLLAWPLGRYLAAIYSPTPTALDRLFGPVEWVLYRAIGVDPLAPMHWKAYGKALLKLHVVLALLVLVILMQQGRLPLNPDGIAGMSWDLALHTTASFITNTNQQHY
;
A
#
# COMPACT_ATOMS: atom_id res chain seq x y z
N MET A 1 -20.12 -28.06 -1.09
CA MET A 1 -18.84 -28.77 -1.39
C MET A 1 -18.26 -28.36 -2.74
N ASN A 2 -19.07 -28.30 -3.81
CA ASN A 2 -18.60 -27.89 -5.14
C ASN A 2 -18.11 -26.42 -5.19
N GLU A 3 -18.74 -25.51 -4.45
CA GLU A 3 -18.32 -24.10 -4.37
C GLU A 3 -16.94 -23.95 -3.74
N VAL A 4 -16.68 -24.69 -2.66
CA VAL A 4 -15.37 -24.71 -1.98
C VAL A 4 -14.28 -25.21 -2.93
N LEU A 5 -14.55 -26.29 -3.67
CA LEU A 5 -13.62 -26.81 -4.67
C LEU A 5 -13.38 -25.81 -5.80
N LEU A 6 -14.43 -25.12 -6.27
CA LEU A 6 -14.31 -24.08 -7.29
C LEU A 6 -13.47 -22.90 -6.82
N ILE A 7 -13.70 -22.42 -5.59
CA ILE A 7 -12.93 -21.32 -4.99
C ILE A 7 -11.45 -21.69 -4.91
N TYR A 8 -11.11 -22.88 -4.40
CA TYR A 8 -9.72 -23.32 -4.34
C TYR A 8 -9.10 -23.52 -5.72
N ALA A 9 -9.85 -24.10 -6.67
CA ALA A 9 -9.36 -24.27 -8.04
C ALA A 9 -9.02 -22.92 -8.68
N VAL A 10 -9.92 -21.93 -8.61
CA VAL A 10 -9.69 -20.59 -9.14
C VAL A 10 -8.55 -19.89 -8.39
N ALA A 11 -8.52 -19.98 -7.06
CA ALA A 11 -7.46 -19.38 -6.26
C ALA A 11 -6.08 -19.94 -6.63
N LEU A 12 -5.94 -21.26 -6.80
CA LEU A 12 -4.69 -21.89 -7.20
C LEU A 12 -4.30 -21.54 -8.65
N LEU A 13 -5.28 -21.51 -9.56
CA LEU A 13 -5.07 -21.13 -10.96
C LEU A 13 -4.57 -19.68 -11.08
N LEU A 14 -5.01 -18.77 -10.21
CA LEU A 14 -4.56 -17.37 -10.17
C LEU A 14 -3.27 -17.17 -9.35
N ALA A 15 -3.10 -17.93 -8.27
CA ALA A 15 -1.92 -17.85 -7.42
C ALA A 15 -0.66 -18.34 -8.13
N TRP A 16 -0.77 -19.34 -9.01
CA TRP A 16 0.38 -19.87 -9.75
C TRP A 16 1.08 -18.83 -10.66
N PRO A 17 0.37 -18.13 -11.58
CA PRO A 17 1.01 -17.09 -12.40
C PRO A 17 1.44 -15.89 -11.56
N LEU A 18 0.65 -15.48 -10.55
CA LEU A 18 1.02 -14.39 -9.65
C LEU A 18 2.30 -14.70 -8.87
N GLY A 19 2.43 -15.92 -8.34
CA GLY A 19 3.63 -16.35 -7.62
C GLY A 19 4.86 -16.37 -8.50
N ARG A 20 4.73 -16.80 -9.76
CA ARG A 20 5.83 -16.71 -10.74
C ARG A 20 6.22 -15.29 -11.06
N TYR A 21 5.24 -14.39 -11.16
CA TYR A 21 5.51 -12.96 -11.34
C TYR A 21 6.26 -12.37 -10.15
N LEU A 22 5.79 -12.61 -8.92
CA LEU A 22 6.47 -12.12 -7.70
C LEU A 22 7.91 -12.65 -7.62
N ALA A 23 8.12 -13.95 -7.89
CA ALA A 23 9.46 -14.54 -7.93
C ALA A 23 10.37 -13.86 -8.97
N ALA A 24 9.82 -13.43 -10.10
CA ALA A 24 10.54 -12.72 -11.13
C ALA A 24 10.92 -11.29 -10.71
N ILE A 25 10.02 -10.56 -10.03
CA ILE A 25 10.29 -9.20 -9.49
C ILE A 25 11.39 -9.22 -8.43
N TYR A 26 11.40 -10.24 -7.56
CA TYR A 26 12.42 -10.38 -6.52
C TYR A 26 13.73 -10.99 -7.05
N SER A 27 13.78 -11.40 -8.31
CA SER A 27 14.99 -11.93 -8.94
C SER A 27 15.91 -10.78 -9.39
N PRO A 28 17.24 -10.93 -9.30
CA PRO A 28 18.18 -9.95 -9.87
C PRO A 28 18.23 -9.95 -11.40
N THR A 29 17.49 -10.85 -12.07
CA THR A 29 17.47 -10.99 -13.53
C THR A 29 16.35 -10.16 -14.17
N PRO A 30 16.65 -9.37 -15.22
CA PRO A 30 15.62 -8.61 -15.93
C PRO A 30 14.52 -9.51 -16.50
N THR A 31 13.27 -9.09 -16.33
CA THR A 31 12.08 -9.80 -16.79
C THR A 31 11.49 -9.17 -18.06
N ALA A 32 10.60 -9.89 -18.75
CA ALA A 32 9.89 -9.32 -19.90
C ALA A 32 8.98 -8.14 -19.52
N LEU A 33 8.50 -8.11 -18.27
CA LEU A 33 7.61 -7.05 -17.77
C LEU A 33 8.37 -5.76 -17.46
N ASP A 34 9.67 -5.85 -17.18
CA ASP A 34 10.53 -4.67 -17.00
C ASP A 34 10.60 -3.83 -18.28
N ARG A 35 10.39 -4.44 -19.47
CA ARG A 35 10.29 -3.68 -20.72
C ARG A 35 9.04 -2.81 -20.79
N LEU A 36 7.96 -3.23 -20.12
CA LEU A 36 6.69 -2.51 -20.10
C LEU A 36 6.65 -1.47 -18.97
N PHE A 37 7.05 -1.86 -17.76
CA PHE A 37 6.95 -1.01 -16.56
C PHE A 37 8.22 -0.21 -16.27
N GLY A 38 9.39 -0.67 -16.73
CA GLY A 38 10.67 -0.02 -16.48
C GLY A 38 10.75 1.45 -16.87
N PRO A 39 10.18 1.91 -18.01
CA PRO A 39 10.16 3.34 -18.33
C PRO A 39 9.38 4.17 -17.29
N VAL A 40 8.25 3.66 -16.81
CA VAL A 40 7.41 4.33 -15.80
C VAL A 40 8.13 4.35 -14.46
N GLU A 41 8.67 3.19 -14.04
CA GLU A 41 9.45 3.07 -12.81
C GLU A 41 10.65 4.02 -12.80
N TRP A 42 11.38 4.10 -13.91
CA TRP A 42 12.53 5.00 -14.03
C TRP A 42 12.13 6.48 -13.88
N VAL A 43 11.01 6.90 -14.46
CA VAL A 43 10.48 8.26 -14.28
C VAL A 43 10.14 8.52 -12.81
N LEU A 44 9.48 7.56 -12.14
CA LEU A 44 9.13 7.68 -10.73
C LEU A 44 10.36 7.72 -9.82
N TYR A 45 11.33 6.81 -10.03
CA TYR A 45 12.58 6.77 -9.28
C TYR A 45 13.35 8.09 -9.42
N ARG A 46 13.42 8.65 -10.64
CA ARG A 46 14.06 9.96 -10.87
C ARG A 46 13.28 11.11 -10.24
N ALA A 47 11.95 11.08 -10.28
CA ALA A 47 11.12 12.13 -9.69
C ALA A 47 11.23 12.18 -8.16
N ILE A 48 11.33 11.00 -7.52
CA ILE A 48 11.43 10.86 -6.06
C ILE A 48 12.90 10.89 -5.59
N GLY A 49 13.87 10.74 -6.50
CA GLY A 49 15.29 10.74 -6.20
C GLY A 49 15.78 9.45 -5.53
N VAL A 50 15.14 8.32 -5.85
CA VAL A 50 15.46 6.99 -5.30
C VAL A 50 16.36 6.24 -6.27
N ASP A 51 17.44 5.64 -5.75
CA ASP A 51 18.22 4.65 -6.49
C ASP A 51 17.69 3.24 -6.17
N PRO A 52 17.05 2.55 -7.14
CA PRO A 52 16.48 1.23 -6.93
C PRO A 52 17.55 0.13 -6.76
N LEU A 53 18.81 0.40 -7.15
CA LEU A 53 19.91 -0.58 -7.04
C LEU A 53 20.70 -0.42 -5.73
N ALA A 54 20.42 0.62 -4.94
CA ALA A 54 21.09 0.84 -3.67
C ALA A 54 20.69 -0.21 -2.63
N PRO A 55 21.64 -1.02 -2.11
CA PRO A 55 21.31 -2.04 -1.11
C PRO A 55 20.91 -1.40 0.22
N MET A 56 19.82 -1.89 0.83
CA MET A 56 19.39 -1.49 2.17
C MET A 56 19.70 -2.58 3.19
N HIS A 57 20.46 -2.23 4.23
CA HIS A 57 20.58 -3.08 5.41
C HIS A 57 19.27 -3.11 6.20
N TRP A 58 19.00 -4.18 6.98
CA TRP A 58 17.72 -4.36 7.69
C TRP A 58 17.34 -3.18 8.60
N LYS A 59 18.32 -2.53 9.26
CA LYS A 59 18.07 -1.34 10.09
C LYS A 59 17.63 -0.15 9.26
N ALA A 60 18.21 0.04 8.08
CA ALA A 60 17.83 1.11 7.17
C ALA A 60 16.41 0.87 6.64
N TYR A 61 16.11 -0.36 6.22
CA TYR A 61 14.79 -0.78 5.78
C TYR A 61 13.73 -0.58 6.87
N GLY A 62 13.97 -1.07 8.09
CA GLY A 62 13.04 -0.91 9.22
C GLY A 62 12.79 0.56 9.58
N LYS A 63 13.83 1.41 9.54
CA LYS A 63 13.68 2.85 9.75
C LYS A 63 12.87 3.52 8.63
N ALA A 64 13.11 3.15 7.37
CA ALA A 64 12.36 3.68 6.23
C ALA A 64 10.87 3.30 6.33
N LEU A 65 10.59 2.03 6.65
CA LEU A 65 9.25 1.53 6.87
C LEU A 65 8.53 2.29 7.99
N LEU A 66 9.16 2.44 9.15
CA LEU A 66 8.58 3.16 10.29
C LEU A 66 8.32 4.64 9.97
N LYS A 67 9.27 5.33 9.33
CA LYS A 67 9.09 6.73 8.92
C LYS A 67 7.91 6.88 7.96
N LEU A 68 7.80 6.00 6.97
CA LEU A 68 6.69 6.01 6.03
C LEU A 68 5.36 5.85 6.75
N HIS A 69 5.24 4.88 7.67
CA HIS A 69 4.01 4.65 8.42
C HIS A 69 3.65 5.84 9.31
N VAL A 70 4.63 6.49 9.96
CA VAL A 70 4.39 7.70 10.76
C VAL A 70 3.90 8.87 9.90
N VAL A 71 4.55 9.11 8.74
CA VAL A 71 4.14 10.18 7.83
C VAL A 71 2.73 9.93 7.29
N LEU A 72 2.45 8.71 6.85
CA LEU A 72 1.11 8.35 6.36
C LEU A 72 0.06 8.42 7.48
N ALA A 73 0.39 8.00 8.70
CA ALA A 73 -0.53 8.11 9.83
C ALA A 73 -0.90 9.57 10.12
N LEU A 74 0.08 10.47 10.15
CA LEU A 74 -0.18 11.90 10.33
C LEU A 74 -1.01 12.48 9.19
N LEU A 75 -0.73 12.10 7.94
CA LEU A 75 -1.50 12.52 6.78
C LEU A 75 -2.97 12.08 6.87
N VAL A 76 -3.21 10.80 7.16
CA VAL A 76 -4.56 10.23 7.29
C VAL A 76 -5.30 10.87 8.46
N LEU A 77 -4.64 11.07 9.61
CA LEU A 77 -5.24 11.72 10.77
C LEU A 77 -5.73 13.13 10.43
N VAL A 78 -4.91 13.93 9.73
CA VAL A 78 -5.29 15.27 9.28
C VAL A 78 -6.44 15.22 8.29
N ILE A 79 -6.42 14.29 7.33
CA ILE A 79 -7.51 14.10 6.36
C ILE A 79 -8.82 13.80 7.08
N LEU A 80 -8.83 12.85 8.02
CA LEU A 80 -10.05 12.43 8.73
C LEU A 80 -10.61 13.53 9.66
N MET A 81 -9.73 14.25 10.35
CA MET A 81 -10.15 15.37 11.20
C MET A 81 -10.65 16.56 10.37
N GLN A 82 -10.16 16.73 9.14
CA GLN A 82 -10.52 17.86 8.27
C GLN A 82 -11.44 17.47 7.10
N GLN A 83 -11.99 16.25 7.08
CA GLN A 83 -12.79 15.75 5.94
C GLN A 83 -13.99 16.67 5.63
N GLY A 84 -14.54 17.35 6.64
CA GLY A 84 -15.62 18.31 6.46
C GLY A 84 -15.25 19.55 5.63
N ARG A 85 -13.96 19.84 5.46
CA ARG A 85 -13.44 20.96 4.66
C ARG A 85 -12.85 20.51 3.31
N LEU A 86 -12.70 19.21 3.10
CA LEU A 86 -12.14 18.67 1.88
C LEU A 86 -13.21 18.65 0.77
N PRO A 87 -12.81 18.76 -0.52
CA PRO A 87 -13.72 18.54 -1.63
C PRO A 87 -14.24 17.10 -1.62
N LEU A 88 -15.29 16.82 -2.40
CA LEU A 88 -15.94 15.49 -2.49
C LEU A 88 -16.76 15.10 -1.25
N ASN A 89 -17.34 16.09 -0.55
CA ASN A 89 -18.24 15.89 0.58
C ASN A 89 -19.65 16.48 0.27
N PRO A 90 -20.44 15.83 -0.61
CA PRO A 90 -21.78 16.31 -0.97
C PRO A 90 -22.75 16.33 0.21
N ASP A 91 -22.53 15.44 1.19
CA ASP A 91 -23.39 15.27 2.36
C ASP A 91 -23.01 16.19 3.53
N GLY A 92 -21.93 16.97 3.40
CA GLY A 92 -21.48 17.91 4.43
C GLY A 92 -21.04 17.25 5.74
N ILE A 93 -20.54 16.01 5.67
CA ILE A 93 -20.08 15.23 6.84
C ILE A 93 -18.96 15.98 7.55
N ALA A 94 -19.09 16.16 8.86
CA ALA A 94 -18.09 16.85 9.67
C ALA A 94 -16.78 16.04 9.82
N GLY A 95 -15.73 16.73 10.28
CA GLY A 95 -14.49 16.08 10.74
C GLY A 95 -14.74 15.05 11.84
N MET A 96 -14.00 13.93 11.82
CA MET A 96 -13.99 13.00 12.96
C MET A 96 -13.46 13.68 14.22
N SER A 97 -13.94 13.25 15.39
CA SER A 97 -13.29 13.59 16.67
C SER A 97 -11.86 13.03 16.70
N TRP A 98 -11.00 13.62 17.52
CA TRP A 98 -9.57 13.28 17.54
C TRP A 98 -9.31 11.79 17.85
N ASP A 99 -10.11 11.21 18.75
CA ASP A 99 -10.02 9.84 19.21
C ASP A 99 -10.49 8.85 18.14
N LEU A 100 -11.59 9.18 17.46
CA LEU A 100 -12.12 8.40 16.34
C LEU A 100 -11.16 8.41 15.14
N ALA A 101 -10.61 9.59 14.82
CA ALA A 101 -9.64 9.74 13.76
C ALA A 101 -8.35 8.98 14.07
N LEU A 102 -7.88 9.00 15.32
CA LEU A 102 -6.70 8.25 15.77
C LEU A 102 -6.92 6.74 15.65
N HIS A 103 -8.04 6.24 16.17
CA HIS A 103 -8.41 4.84 16.09
C HIS A 103 -8.49 4.35 14.63
N THR A 104 -9.21 5.09 13.80
CA THR A 104 -9.37 4.79 12.36
C THR A 104 -8.03 4.81 11.64
N THR A 105 -7.20 5.82 11.88
CA THR A 105 -5.84 5.91 11.32
C THR A 105 -5.00 4.70 11.70
N ALA A 106 -4.98 4.32 12.98
CA ALA A 106 -4.22 3.16 13.45
C ALA A 106 -4.70 1.87 12.79
N SER A 107 -6.02 1.70 12.66
CA SER A 107 -6.64 0.55 12.00
C SER A 107 -6.21 0.40 10.53
N PHE A 108 -6.21 1.48 9.74
CA PHE A 108 -5.76 1.45 8.34
C PHE A 108 -4.25 1.27 8.19
N ILE A 109 -3.44 2.01 8.96
CA ILE A 109 -1.97 1.96 8.85
C ILE A 109 -1.40 0.61 9.30
N THR A 110 -2.09 -0.09 10.20
CA THR A 110 -1.72 -1.45 10.62
C THR A 110 -2.32 -2.54 9.73
N ASN A 111 -3.03 -2.17 8.67
CA ASN A 111 -3.77 -3.09 7.79
C ASN A 111 -4.78 -3.99 8.55
N THR A 112 -5.26 -3.51 9.70
CA THR A 112 -6.29 -4.21 10.49
C THR A 112 -7.68 -3.98 9.88
N ASN A 113 -7.93 -2.76 9.38
CA ASN A 113 -9.21 -2.33 8.81
C ASN A 113 -10.42 -2.64 9.72
N GLN A 114 -10.21 -2.60 11.03
CA GLN A 114 -11.28 -2.61 12.01
C GLN A 114 -12.10 -1.34 11.91
N GLN A 115 -13.41 -1.52 11.91
CA GLN A 115 -14.41 -0.49 11.68
C GLN A 115 -15.04 -0.11 13.02
N HIS A 116 -14.93 1.17 13.36
CA HIS A 116 -15.59 1.83 14.48
C HIS A 116 -15.75 3.29 14.03
N TYR A 117 -16.96 3.64 13.62
CA TYR A 117 -17.33 4.93 13.05
C TYR A 117 -18.59 5.46 13.73
#